data_AF-A0A4R0IVI9-F1
#
_entry.id   AF-A0A4R0IVI9-F1
#
_cell.length_a   1.000
_cell.length_b   1.000
_cell.length_c   1.000
_cell.angle_alpha   90.00
_cell.angle_beta   90.00
_cell.angle_gamma   90.00
#
_symmetry.space_group_name_H-M   'P 1'
#
loop_
_entity.id
_entity.type
_entity.pdbx_description
1 polymer ?
#
loop_
_entity_poly.entity_id
_entity_poly.type
_entity_poly.pdbx_seq_one_letter_code
_entity_poly.pdbx_strand_id
1 'polypeptide(L)' 'MTDLVDPEDPAAGLAAVVALRRLADRLEDSQVERAMRAGWSWSEVAEVLGVTRQAVHKKHARRLVAAGVALRRR' A
#
# COMPACT_ATOMS: atom_id res chain seq x y z
N MET A 1 8.62 10.26 -23.62
CA MET A 1 7.68 10.00 -22.50
C MET A 1 8.40 10.22 -21.17
N THR A 2 8.94 11.43 -20.96
CA THR A 2 9.63 11.87 -19.73
C THR A 2 9.35 13.34 -19.42
N ASP A 3 8.41 13.94 -20.15
CA ASP A 3 8.08 15.37 -20.13
C ASP A 3 7.04 15.71 -19.03
N LEU A 4 7.01 14.90 -17.96
CA LEU A 4 6.01 15.05 -16.89
C LEU A 4 6.47 15.95 -15.75
N VAL A 5 7.73 16.37 -15.76
CA VAL A 5 8.31 17.23 -14.73
C VAL A 5 9.33 18.12 -15.40
N ASP A 6 9.02 19.40 -15.54
CA ASP A 6 10.07 20.40 -15.74
C ASP A 6 10.91 20.41 -14.46
N PRO A 7 12.19 20.01 -14.49
CA PRO A 7 13.01 19.89 -13.28
C PRO A 7 13.20 21.23 -12.55
N GLU A 8 12.84 22.35 -13.19
CA GLU A 8 12.93 23.69 -12.62
C GLU A 8 11.64 24.18 -11.92
N ASP A 9 10.54 23.42 -11.96
CA ASP A 9 9.32 23.71 -11.18
C ASP A 9 9.13 22.74 -9.99
N PRO A 10 9.49 23.14 -8.76
CA PRO A 10 9.26 22.35 -7.56
C PRO A 10 7.79 21.94 -7.36
N ALA A 11 6.82 22.73 -7.84
CA ALA A 11 5.40 22.39 -7.71
C ALA A 11 5.03 21.20 -8.60
N ALA A 12 5.45 21.19 -9.87
CA ALA A 12 5.30 20.05 -10.76
C ALA A 12 6.00 18.78 -10.22
N GLY A 13 7.22 18.94 -9.71
CA GLY A 13 7.97 17.85 -9.06
C GLY A 13 7.23 17.24 -7.87
N LEU A 14 6.73 18.08 -6.96
CA LEU A 14 5.94 17.62 -5.81
C LEU A 14 4.61 16.97 -6.22
N ALA A 15 3.95 17.48 -7.26
CA ALA A 15 2.74 16.88 -7.81
C ALA A 15 3.01 15.46 -8.34
N ALA A 16 4.13 15.25 -9.04
CA ALA A 16 4.55 13.94 -9.50
C ALA A 16 4.84 12.98 -8.34
N VAL A 17 5.55 13.43 -7.29
CA VAL A 17 5.80 12.62 -6.08
C VAL A 17 4.48 12.21 -5.42
N VAL A 18 3.50 13.12 -5.32
CA VAL A 18 2.17 12.81 -4.77
C VAL A 18 1.45 11.78 -5.64
N ALA A 19 1.51 11.91 -6.96
CA ALA A 19 0.90 10.95 -7.87
C ALA A 19 1.50 9.54 -7.71
N LEU A 20 2.84 9.45 -7.61
CA LEU A 20 3.55 8.20 -7.39
C LEU A 20 3.21 7.57 -6.04
N ARG A 21 3.16 8.34 -4.96
CA ARG A 21 2.74 7.85 -3.63
C ARG A 21 1.33 7.28 -3.66
N ARG A 22 0.39 7.98 -4.31
CA ARG A 22 -0.99 7.49 -4.47
C ARG A 22 -1.06 6.20 -5.29
N LEU A 23 -0.23 6.06 -6.32
CA LEU A 23 -0.16 4.82 -7.09
C LEU A 23 0.42 3.68 -6.24
N ALA A 24 1.52 3.93 -5.52
CA ALA A 24 2.14 2.98 -4.62
C ALA A 24 1.15 2.50 -3.54
N ASP A 25 0.38 3.41 -2.92
CA ASP A 25 -0.64 3.06 -1.94
C ASP A 25 -1.72 2.13 -2.51
N ARG A 26 -2.22 2.40 -3.72
CA ARG A 26 -3.21 1.53 -4.38
C ARG A 26 -2.64 0.15 -4.73
N LEU A 27 -1.39 0.09 -5.16
CA LEU A 27 -0.71 -1.17 -5.45
C LEU A 27 -0.48 -1.97 -4.16
N GLU A 28 0.00 -1.33 -3.11
CA GLU A 28 0.15 -1.94 -1.78
C GLU A 28 -1.19 -2.50 -1.29
N ASP A 29 -2.27 -1.71 -1.36
CA ASP A 29 -3.61 -2.15 -0.99
C ASP A 29 -4.03 -3.44 -1.73
N SER A 30 -3.85 -3.47 -3.06
CA SER A 30 -4.19 -4.62 -3.87
C SER A 30 -3.35 -5.86 -3.52
N GLN A 31 -2.05 -5.70 -3.28
CA GLN A 31 -1.16 -6.81 -2.97
C GLN A 31 -1.38 -7.34 -1.54
N VAL A 32 -1.61 -6.46 -0.56
CA VAL A 32 -1.97 -6.87 0.80
C VAL A 32 -3.26 -7.67 0.78
N GLU A 33 -4.27 -7.24 0.02
CA GLU A 33 -5.51 -8.02 -0.12
C GLU A 33 -5.25 -9.40 -0.73
N ARG A 34 -4.49 -9.49 -1.81
CA ARG A 34 -4.11 -10.76 -2.44
C ARG A 34 -3.37 -11.68 -1.47
N ALA A 35 -2.40 -11.16 -0.71
CA ALA A 35 -1.65 -11.92 0.28
C ALA A 35 -2.56 -12.47 1.38
N MET A 36 -3.45 -11.63 1.92
CA MET A 36 -4.39 -12.06 2.96
C MET A 36 -5.39 -13.11 2.44
N ARG A 37 -5.87 -12.98 1.19
CA ARG A 37 -6.70 -14.00 0.53
C ARG A 37 -5.92 -15.30 0.26
N ALA A 38 -4.62 -15.21 0.01
CA ALA A 38 -3.72 -16.36 -0.13
C ALA A 38 -3.36 -17.01 1.22
N GLY A 39 -3.93 -16.53 2.34
CA GLY A 39 -3.76 -17.14 3.65
C GLY A 39 -2.51 -16.70 4.41
N TRP A 40 -1.78 -15.71 3.88
CA TRP A 40 -0.65 -15.09 4.58
C TRP A 40 -1.12 -14.47 5.91
N SER A 41 -0.19 -14.37 6.83
CA SER A 41 -0.39 -13.67 8.09
C SER A 41 0.12 -12.23 8.04
N TRP A 42 -0.40 -11.41 8.95
CA TRP A 42 0.01 -10.03 9.09
C TRP A 42 1.52 -9.84 9.30
N SER A 43 2.20 -10.82 9.91
CA SER A 43 3.65 -10.76 10.11
C SER A 43 4.43 -10.93 8.81
N GLU A 44 4.01 -11.87 7.95
CA GLU A 44 4.67 -12.10 6.64
C GLU A 44 4.49 -10.89 5.72
N VAL A 45 3.29 -10.28 5.72
CA VAL A 45 3.05 -9.05 4.95
C VAL A 45 3.89 -7.88 5.50
N ALA A 46 3.97 -7.74 6.82
CA ALA A 46 4.75 -6.69 7.47
C ALA A 46 6.25 -6.80 7.15
N GLU A 47 6.79 -8.02 7.18
CA GLU A 47 8.17 -8.31 6.84
C GLU A 47 8.52 -7.87 5.42
N VAL A 48 7.70 -8.25 4.42
CA VAL A 48 7.92 -7.85 3.02
C VAL A 48 7.80 -6.34 2.82
N LEU A 49 6.90 -5.67 3.53
CA LEU A 49 6.73 -4.22 3.45
C LEU A 49 7.76 -3.44 4.27
N GLY A 50 8.60 -4.10 5.07
CA GLY A 50 9.57 -3.45 5.94
C GLY A 50 8.94 -2.58 7.03
N VAL A 51 7.72 -2.92 7.47
CA VAL A 51 6.98 -2.19 8.51
C VAL A 51 6.63 -3.11 9.67
N THR A 52 6.13 -2.53 10.76
CA THR A 52 5.65 -3.36 11.88
C THR A 52 4.31 -4.02 11.55
N ARG A 53 4.05 -5.19 12.16
CA ARG A 53 2.75 -5.86 12.09
C ARG A 53 1.59 -4.95 12.48
N GLN A 54 1.79 -4.10 13.49
CA GLN A 54 0.79 -3.14 13.95
C GLN A 54 0.51 -2.07 12.90
N ALA A 55 1.53 -1.56 12.22
CA ALA A 55 1.39 -0.54 11.18
C ALA A 55 0.58 -1.07 9.99
N VAL A 56 0.93 -2.25 9.46
CA VAL A 56 0.18 -2.86 8.34
C VAL A 56 -1.25 -3.19 8.75
N HIS A 57 -1.45 -3.75 9.95
CA HIS A 57 -2.80 -4.05 10.44
C HIS A 57 -3.64 -2.78 10.59
N LYS A 58 -3.08 -1.73 11.20
CA LYS A 58 -3.77 -0.44 11.37
C LYS A 58 -4.16 0.19 10.02
N LYS A 59 -3.29 0.12 9.01
CA LYS A 59 -3.56 0.65 7.67
C LYS A 59 -4.63 -0.15 6.93
N HIS A 60 -4.55 -1.48 6.94
CA HIS A 60 -5.29 -2.32 5.99
C HIS A 60 -6.52 -3.03 6.56
N ALA A 61 -6.57 -3.34 7.86
CA ALA A 61 -7.58 -4.26 8.41
C ALA A 61 -9.02 -3.82 8.14
N ARG A 62 -9.34 -2.52 8.31
CA ARG A 62 -10.70 -1.99 8.06
C ARG A 62 -11.12 -2.16 6.60
N ARG A 63 -10.23 -1.84 5.65
CA ARG A 63 -10.49 -1.96 4.21
C ARG A 63 -10.71 -3.42 3.82
N LEU A 64 -9.90 -4.33 4.35
CA LEU A 64 -10.02 -5.76 4.05
C LEU A 64 -11.31 -6.38 4.60
N VAL A 65 -11.74 -5.96 5.81
CA VAL A 65 -13.05 -6.37 6.35
C VAL A 65 -14.18 -5.88 5.45
N ALA A 66 -14.13 -4.62 5.00
CA ALA A 66 -15.12 -4.08 4.07
C ALA A 66 -15.12 -4.81 2.71
N ALA A 67 -13.96 -5.30 2.26
CA ALA A 67 -13.80 -6.10 1.04
C ALA A 67 -14.14 -7.60 1.23
N GLY A 68 -14.66 -8.00 2.39
CA GLY A 68 -15.06 -9.38 2.67
C GLY A 68 -13.89 -10.38 2.72
N VAL A 69 -12.68 -9.91 3.01
CA VAL A 69 -11.51 -10.78 3.16
C VAL A 69 -11.61 -11.48 4.51
N ALA A 70 -11.58 -12.81 4.50
CA ALA A 70 -11.52 -13.60 5.73
C ALA A 70 -10.14 -13.47 6.38
N LEU A 71 -10.02 -12.53 7.32
CA LEU A 71 -8.78 -12.33 8.07
C LEU A 71 -8.62 -13.43 9.11
N ARG A 72 -7.46 -14.11 9.10
CA ARG A 72 -7.14 -15.08 10.17
C ARG A 72 -7.16 -14.34 11.51
N ARG A 73 -7.97 -14.84 12.43
CA ARG A 73 -7.82 -14.54 13.86
C ARG A 73 -6.60 -15.33 14.33
N ARG A 74 -5.53 -14.63 14.64
CA ARG A 74 -4.37 -15.19 15.35
C ARG A 74 -4.43 -14.67 16.77
#